data_AF-A0A8J6NH36-F1
#
_entry.id   AF-A0A8J6NH36-F1
#
_cell.length_a   1.000
_cell.length_b   1.000
_cell.length_c   1.000
_cell.angle_alpha   90.00
_cell.angle_beta   90.00
_cell.angle_gamma   90.00
#
_symmetry.space_group_name_H-M   'P 1'
#
loop_
_entity.id
_entity.type
_entity.pdbx_description
1 polymer ?
#
loop_
_entity_poly.entity_id
_entity_poly.type
_entity_poly.pdbx_seq_one_letter_code
_entity_poly.pdbx_strand_id
1 'polypeptide(L)'
;KDPARSAWLKDSADNTLENVIKNEKITVLIGTSGQYGCFTEQVVRAVHQNTDRPMILPLSNPTANCEALPEDIFAWTNGQALVATGSPFAPVEHGGSTFHIGQCNNVFVFPGVGLGIIASGAKEVPPSFFTAAAKAVSDYVTEEAMAKGELVPPVTELQNVSLKVAQAVGETAINANLGRLCAFSDFQHNNDPERLRELIVNMRWQPEYLPLIRDTQE
;
A
#
# COMPACT_ATOMS: atom_id res chain seq x y z
N LYS A 1 3.84 11.31 21.36
CA LYS A 1 2.86 12.22 22.00
C LYS A 1 3.28 12.38 23.46
N ASP A 2 3.12 13.59 24.02
CA ASP A 2 3.44 13.89 25.42
C ASP A 2 2.36 13.27 26.34
N PRO A 3 2.69 12.29 27.20
CA PRO A 3 1.74 11.66 28.12
C PRO A 3 1.02 12.67 29.02
N ALA A 4 1.65 13.81 29.33
CA ALA A 4 1.06 14.87 30.13
C ALA A 4 -0.16 15.53 29.47
N ARG A 5 -0.38 15.29 28.16
CA ARG A 5 -1.54 15.79 27.42
C ARG A 5 -2.74 14.84 27.43
N SER A 6 -2.57 13.60 27.88
CA SER A 6 -3.64 12.59 27.90
C SER A 6 -4.24 12.47 29.29
N ALA A 7 -5.30 13.24 29.57
CA ALA A 7 -5.96 13.27 30.89
C ALA A 7 -6.53 11.91 31.34
N TRP A 8 -6.69 10.97 30.41
CA TRP A 8 -7.14 9.60 30.66
C TRP A 8 -6.02 8.64 31.10
N LEU A 9 -4.75 8.99 30.90
CA LEU A 9 -3.58 8.16 31.22
C LEU A 9 -3.02 8.56 32.60
N LYS A 10 -3.56 7.98 33.68
CA LYS A 10 -3.19 8.34 35.06
C LYS A 10 -2.16 7.37 35.63
N ASP A 11 -2.26 6.09 35.30
CA ASP A 11 -1.32 5.06 35.71
C ASP A 11 -1.00 4.07 34.58
N SER A 12 -0.14 3.08 34.85
CA SER A 12 0.29 2.11 33.84
C SER A 12 -0.85 1.19 33.38
N ALA A 13 -1.87 0.95 34.18
CA ALA A 13 -3.01 0.11 33.81
C ALA A 13 -3.94 0.81 32.83
N ASP A 14 -3.94 2.15 32.79
CA ASP A 14 -4.67 2.91 31.78
C ASP A 14 -4.06 2.74 30.38
N ASN A 15 -2.77 2.38 30.27
CA ASN A 15 -2.03 2.27 29.01
C ASN A 15 -2.37 1.01 28.20
N THR A 16 -3.64 0.87 27.81
CA THR A 16 -4.14 -0.21 26.96
C THR A 16 -4.54 0.30 25.58
N LEU A 17 -4.46 -0.58 24.56
CA LEU A 17 -4.90 -0.24 23.21
C LEU A 17 -6.37 0.20 23.17
N GLU A 18 -7.23 -0.47 23.92
CA GLU A 18 -8.65 -0.14 24.03
C GLU A 18 -8.89 1.26 24.60
N ASN A 19 -8.16 1.65 25.66
CA ASN A 19 -8.28 2.97 26.25
C ASN A 19 -7.80 4.06 25.28
N VAL A 20 -6.69 3.84 24.56
CA VAL A 20 -6.24 4.77 23.52
C VAL A 20 -7.34 4.95 22.47
N ILE A 21 -7.92 3.86 21.98
CA ILE A 21 -8.97 3.89 20.95
C ILE A 21 -10.20 4.69 21.42
N LYS A 22 -10.69 4.41 22.63
CA LYS A 22 -11.90 5.05 23.17
C LYS A 22 -11.73 6.54 23.45
N ASN A 23 -10.58 6.92 24.01
CA ASN A 23 -10.33 8.28 24.46
C ASN A 23 -9.84 9.19 23.32
N GLU A 24 -9.02 8.67 22.40
CA GLU A 24 -8.51 9.43 21.26
C GLU A 24 -9.42 9.34 20.02
N LYS A 25 -10.58 8.66 20.13
CA LYS A 25 -11.58 8.49 19.07
C LYS A 25 -10.98 7.93 17.78
N ILE A 26 -10.17 6.88 17.93
CA ILE A 26 -9.51 6.23 16.81
C ILE A 26 -10.54 5.59 15.88
N THR A 27 -10.43 5.90 14.58
CA THR A 27 -11.27 5.37 13.49
C THR A 27 -10.48 4.49 12.51
N VAL A 28 -9.15 4.58 12.54
CA VAL A 28 -8.21 3.79 11.74
C VAL A 28 -7.25 3.08 12.67
N LEU A 29 -7.21 1.75 12.60
CA LEU A 29 -6.34 0.91 13.42
C LEU A 29 -5.38 0.13 12.51
N ILE A 30 -4.07 0.36 12.66
CA ILE A 30 -3.02 -0.24 11.83
C ILE A 30 -2.15 -1.13 12.71
N GLY A 31 -2.05 -2.41 12.36
CA GLY A 31 -1.26 -3.41 13.05
C GLY A 31 0.02 -3.71 12.28
N THR A 32 1.16 -3.42 12.89
CA THR A 32 2.49 -3.74 12.33
C THR A 32 3.42 -4.32 13.41
N SER A 33 2.84 -5.00 14.40
CA SER A 33 3.51 -5.37 15.65
C SER A 33 4.10 -6.78 15.66
N GLY A 34 3.65 -7.64 14.74
CA GLY A 34 3.90 -9.07 14.75
C GLY A 34 3.19 -9.83 15.88
N GLN A 35 2.31 -9.17 16.64
CA GLN A 35 1.61 -9.78 17.77
C GLN A 35 0.26 -10.34 17.32
N TYR A 36 0.21 -11.67 17.17
CA TYR A 36 -1.01 -12.39 16.83
C TYR A 36 -2.15 -12.11 17.81
N GLY A 37 -3.35 -11.83 17.28
CA GLY A 37 -4.56 -11.72 18.08
C GLY A 37 -4.63 -10.49 18.99
N CYS A 38 -3.76 -9.49 18.82
CA CYS A 38 -3.80 -8.29 19.66
C CYS A 38 -4.96 -7.33 19.33
N PHE A 39 -5.58 -7.46 18.15
CA PHE A 39 -6.84 -6.80 17.83
C PHE A 39 -8.00 -7.69 18.28
N THR A 40 -8.25 -7.72 19.59
CA THR A 40 -9.36 -8.50 20.16
C THR A 40 -10.72 -7.94 19.75
N GLU A 41 -11.79 -8.71 20.00
CA GLU A 41 -13.17 -8.24 19.78
C GLU A 41 -13.46 -6.90 20.47
N GLN A 42 -13.01 -6.73 21.73
CA GLN A 42 -13.20 -5.49 22.48
C GLN A 42 -12.50 -4.31 21.81
N VAL A 43 -11.28 -4.52 21.30
CA VAL A 43 -10.50 -3.51 20.58
C VAL A 43 -11.21 -3.12 19.28
N VAL A 44 -11.61 -4.10 18.47
CA VAL A 44 -12.28 -3.85 17.18
C VAL A 44 -13.63 -3.17 17.38
N ARG A 45 -14.44 -3.61 18.35
CA ARG A 45 -15.71 -2.96 18.68
C ARG A 45 -15.51 -1.54 19.21
N ALA A 46 -14.43 -1.26 19.93
CA ALA A 46 -14.11 0.09 20.38
C ALA A 46 -13.81 1.04 19.20
N VAL A 47 -13.13 0.57 18.14
CA VAL A 47 -12.93 1.37 16.92
C VAL A 47 -14.27 1.60 16.23
N HIS A 48 -15.10 0.56 16.12
CA HIS A 48 -16.41 0.64 15.49
C HIS A 48 -17.39 1.57 16.24
N GLN A 49 -17.28 1.69 17.56
CA GLN A 49 -18.07 2.66 18.33
C GLN A 49 -17.73 4.12 18.00
N ASN A 50 -16.56 4.39 17.39
CA ASN A 50 -16.15 5.75 17.01
C ASN A 50 -16.57 6.12 15.58
N THR A 51 -16.95 5.15 14.73
CA THR A 51 -17.32 5.38 13.33
C THR A 51 -18.10 4.21 12.75
N ASP A 52 -19.10 4.51 11.91
CA ASP A 52 -19.90 3.49 11.22
C ASP A 52 -19.04 2.64 10.27
N ARG A 53 -17.97 3.19 9.69
CA ARG A 53 -17.02 2.50 8.80
C ARG A 53 -15.59 2.53 9.36
N PRO A 54 -15.22 1.65 10.30
CA PRO A 54 -13.87 1.62 10.85
C PRO A 54 -12.88 1.02 9.84
N MET A 55 -11.67 1.57 9.74
CA MET A 55 -10.60 0.97 8.94
C MET A 55 -9.67 0.17 9.85
N ILE A 56 -9.53 -1.13 9.60
CA ILE A 56 -8.76 -2.04 10.45
C ILE A 56 -7.80 -2.82 9.55
N LEU A 57 -6.51 -2.54 9.71
CA LEU A 57 -5.44 -3.03 8.84
C LEU A 57 -4.47 -3.91 9.64
N PRO A 58 -4.72 -5.23 9.79
CA PRO A 58 -3.75 -6.14 10.39
C PRO A 58 -2.68 -6.51 9.34
N LEU A 59 -1.57 -5.77 9.34
CA LEU A 59 -0.55 -5.83 8.29
C LEU A 59 0.64 -6.74 8.61
N SER A 60 0.67 -7.35 9.80
CA SER A 60 1.77 -8.22 10.19
C SER A 60 1.83 -9.49 9.34
N ASN A 61 3.06 -9.91 9.04
CA ASN A 61 3.37 -11.09 8.22
C ASN A 61 4.17 -12.12 9.04
N PRO A 62 4.05 -13.43 8.74
CA PRO A 62 3.04 -14.07 7.89
C PRO A 62 1.66 -14.10 8.56
N THR A 63 0.67 -14.79 7.97
CA THR A 63 -0.69 -14.95 8.54
C THR A 63 -0.73 -15.33 10.01
N ALA A 64 0.23 -16.14 10.49
CA ALA A 64 0.36 -16.53 11.89
C ALA A 64 0.64 -15.36 12.87
N ASN A 65 1.01 -14.19 12.36
CA ASN A 65 1.30 -12.98 13.14
C ASN A 65 0.23 -11.89 12.93
N CYS A 66 -0.86 -12.19 12.22
CA CYS A 66 -1.92 -11.24 11.91
C CYS A 66 -2.61 -10.77 13.21
N GLU A 67 -2.76 -9.45 13.37
CA GLU A 67 -3.32 -8.89 14.61
C GLU A 67 -4.78 -9.31 14.87
N ALA A 68 -5.55 -9.55 13.81
CA ALA A 68 -6.87 -10.20 13.83
C ALA A 68 -7.15 -10.82 12.46
N LEU A 69 -7.98 -11.86 12.41
CA LEU A 69 -8.42 -12.45 11.15
C LEU A 69 -9.50 -11.57 10.51
N PRO A 70 -9.53 -11.41 9.17
CA PRO A 70 -10.58 -10.65 8.49
C PRO A 70 -12.00 -11.13 8.82
N GLU A 71 -12.21 -12.44 8.92
CA GLU A 71 -13.51 -13.04 9.30
C GLU A 71 -14.01 -12.52 10.64
N ASP A 72 -13.13 -12.51 11.65
CA ASP A 72 -13.44 -11.99 12.98
C ASP A 72 -13.78 -10.49 12.93
N ILE A 73 -12.98 -9.70 12.20
CA ILE A 73 -13.21 -8.26 12.06
C ILE A 73 -14.59 -7.98 11.46
N PHE A 74 -14.97 -8.69 10.38
CA PHE A 74 -16.29 -8.51 9.78
C PHE A 74 -17.40 -8.97 10.72
N ALA A 75 -17.24 -10.07 11.45
CA ALA A 75 -18.20 -10.53 12.45
C ALA A 75 -18.40 -9.51 13.58
N TRP A 76 -17.33 -8.91 14.09
CA TRP A 76 -17.39 -7.94 15.19
C TRP A 76 -17.90 -6.55 14.77
N THR A 77 -17.89 -6.25 13.47
CA THR A 77 -18.33 -4.97 12.91
C THR A 77 -19.56 -5.07 12.01
N ASN A 78 -20.24 -6.23 12.00
CA ASN A 78 -21.41 -6.49 11.14
C ASN A 78 -21.16 -6.15 9.65
N GLY A 79 -19.98 -6.51 9.15
CA GLY A 79 -19.59 -6.25 7.76
C GLY A 79 -19.21 -4.79 7.44
N GLN A 80 -19.19 -3.89 8.42
CA GLN A 80 -18.99 -2.46 8.17
C GLN A 80 -17.51 -2.02 8.11
N ALA A 81 -16.59 -2.85 8.61
CA ALA A 81 -15.17 -2.51 8.59
C ALA A 81 -14.59 -2.50 7.18
N LEU A 82 -13.63 -1.61 6.95
CA LEU A 82 -12.73 -1.65 5.81
C LEU A 82 -11.46 -2.39 6.21
N VAL A 83 -11.17 -3.49 5.52
CA VAL A 83 -10.10 -4.42 5.90
C VAL A 83 -9.14 -4.65 4.74
N ALA A 84 -7.85 -4.52 5.01
CA ALA A 84 -6.78 -5.02 4.15
C ALA A 84 -5.65 -5.57 5.02
N THR A 85 -4.95 -6.58 4.54
CA THR A 85 -4.00 -7.38 5.31
C THR A 85 -2.61 -7.38 4.69
N GLY A 86 -1.60 -7.73 5.48
CA GLY A 86 -0.23 -7.88 4.96
C GLY A 86 -0.05 -9.17 4.15
N SER A 87 -0.64 -10.26 4.65
CA SER A 87 -0.63 -11.59 4.03
C SER A 87 -1.94 -11.85 3.28
N PRO A 88 -1.95 -12.73 2.26
CA PRO A 88 -3.17 -13.06 1.52
C PRO A 88 -4.17 -13.84 2.38
N PHE A 89 -5.45 -13.56 2.18
CA PHE A 89 -6.58 -14.31 2.75
C PHE A 89 -7.59 -14.65 1.66
N ALA A 90 -8.34 -15.73 1.87
CA ALA A 90 -9.51 -16.02 1.05
C ALA A 90 -10.59 -14.93 1.24
N PRO A 91 -11.50 -14.75 0.27
CA PRO A 91 -12.67 -13.90 0.46
C PRO A 91 -13.49 -14.34 1.69
N VAL A 92 -14.10 -13.37 2.37
CA VAL A 92 -14.94 -13.61 3.55
C VAL A 92 -16.41 -13.43 3.20
N GLU A 93 -17.25 -14.40 3.55
CA GLU A 93 -18.70 -14.32 3.44
C GLU A 93 -19.31 -13.77 4.74
N HIS A 94 -20.03 -12.66 4.68
CA HIS A 94 -20.72 -12.09 5.83
C HIS A 94 -22.01 -11.37 5.43
N GLY A 95 -23.13 -11.65 6.11
CA GLY A 95 -24.40 -10.96 5.86
C GLY A 95 -24.94 -11.11 4.43
N GLY A 96 -24.60 -12.20 3.74
CA GLY A 96 -24.97 -12.42 2.33
C GLY A 96 -24.13 -11.66 1.32
N SER A 97 -23.01 -11.07 1.74
CA SER A 97 -22.03 -10.38 0.88
C SER A 97 -20.67 -11.08 0.96
N THR A 98 -19.96 -11.09 -0.18
CA THR A 98 -18.58 -11.56 -0.29
C THR A 98 -17.61 -10.38 -0.23
N PHE A 99 -16.67 -10.40 0.71
CA PHE A 99 -15.64 -9.38 0.88
C PHE A 99 -14.27 -9.90 0.40
N HIS A 100 -13.70 -9.25 -0.61
CA HIS A 100 -12.35 -9.53 -1.08
C HIS A 100 -11.31 -8.84 -0.18
N ILE A 101 -10.37 -9.61 0.34
CA ILE A 101 -9.34 -9.08 1.26
C ILE A 101 -8.15 -8.59 0.45
N GLY A 102 -8.05 -7.27 0.33
CA GLY A 102 -6.91 -6.63 -0.33
C GLY A 102 -5.61 -6.88 0.44
N GLN A 103 -4.53 -7.15 -0.30
CA GLN A 103 -3.20 -7.33 0.28
C GLN A 103 -2.43 -6.01 0.25
N CYS A 104 -2.31 -5.32 1.37
CA CYS A 104 -1.54 -4.08 1.48
C CYS A 104 -0.04 -4.40 1.58
N ASN A 105 0.56 -4.72 0.43
CA ASN A 105 1.92 -5.20 0.32
C ASN A 105 2.82 -4.19 -0.41
N ASN A 106 4.07 -4.09 0.05
CA ASN A 106 5.10 -3.22 -0.53
C ASN A 106 5.34 -3.45 -2.04
N VAL A 107 4.96 -4.61 -2.58
CA VAL A 107 5.06 -4.94 -4.01
C VAL A 107 4.30 -3.97 -4.93
N PHE A 108 3.29 -3.27 -4.43
CA PHE A 108 2.63 -2.20 -5.18
C PHE A 108 3.48 -0.92 -5.29
N VAL A 109 4.52 -0.78 -4.48
CA VAL A 109 5.32 0.45 -4.35
C VAL A 109 6.74 0.26 -4.89
N PHE A 110 7.52 -0.68 -4.32
CA PHE A 110 8.96 -0.73 -4.58
C PHE A 110 9.35 -0.96 -6.05
N PRO A 111 8.65 -1.79 -6.87
CA PRO A 111 9.06 -1.99 -8.27
C PRO A 111 8.89 -0.71 -9.08
N GLY A 112 7.75 -0.03 -8.93
CA GLY A 112 7.48 1.23 -9.61
C GLY A 112 8.39 2.35 -9.15
N VAL A 113 8.60 2.49 -7.83
CA VAL A 113 9.54 3.49 -7.28
C VAL A 113 10.94 3.28 -7.84
N GLY A 114 11.44 2.04 -7.85
CA GLY A 114 12.74 1.72 -8.43
C GLY A 114 12.84 2.10 -9.91
N LEU A 115 11.87 1.69 -10.72
CA LEU A 115 11.85 2.01 -12.15
C LEU A 115 11.77 3.53 -12.41
N GLY A 116 10.93 4.26 -11.66
CA GLY A 116 10.79 5.71 -11.76
C GLY A 116 12.07 6.47 -11.39
N ILE A 117 12.77 6.03 -10.33
CA ILE A 117 14.08 6.58 -9.93
C ILE A 117 15.11 6.37 -11.05
N ILE A 118 15.19 5.15 -11.59
CA ILE A 118 16.16 4.80 -12.62
C ILE A 118 15.89 5.60 -13.91
N ALA A 119 14.65 5.61 -14.39
CA ALA A 119 14.27 6.26 -15.64
C ALA A 119 14.41 7.79 -15.60
N SER A 120 14.12 8.43 -14.46
CA SER A 120 14.30 9.87 -14.27
C SER A 120 15.75 10.28 -13.97
N GLY A 121 16.63 9.31 -13.74
CA GLY A 121 18.00 9.58 -13.29
C GLY A 121 18.06 10.29 -11.93
N ALA A 122 17.06 10.12 -11.06
CA ALA A 122 16.99 10.81 -9.78
C ALA A 122 18.26 10.56 -8.93
N LYS A 123 18.85 11.64 -8.40
CA LYS A 123 20.07 11.59 -7.57
C LYS A 123 19.80 11.28 -6.08
N GLU A 124 18.57 11.50 -5.63
CA GLU A 124 18.12 11.37 -4.25
C GLU A 124 16.72 10.75 -4.22
N VAL A 125 16.35 10.18 -3.07
CA VAL A 125 15.04 9.54 -2.84
C VAL A 125 14.32 10.27 -1.70
N PRO A 126 13.68 11.43 -1.98
CA PRO A 126 12.94 12.16 -0.96
C PRO A 126 11.63 11.45 -0.57
N PRO A 127 11.07 11.74 0.61
CA PRO A 127 9.77 11.18 1.04
C PRO A 127 8.62 11.42 0.04
N SER A 128 8.68 12.51 -0.74
CA SER A 128 7.68 12.82 -1.76
C SER A 128 7.54 11.74 -2.84
N PHE A 129 8.57 10.93 -3.09
CA PHE A 129 8.47 9.80 -4.04
C PHE A 129 7.51 8.74 -3.51
N PHE A 130 7.56 8.44 -2.22
CA PHE A 130 6.65 7.49 -1.59
C PHE A 130 5.24 8.05 -1.45
N THR A 131 5.09 9.37 -1.26
CA THR A 131 3.78 10.04 -1.34
C THR A 131 3.18 9.94 -2.74
N ALA A 132 3.98 10.17 -3.79
CA ALA A 132 3.54 10.05 -5.19
C ALA A 132 3.17 8.59 -5.52
N ALA A 133 3.97 7.62 -5.06
CA ALA A 133 3.69 6.20 -5.22
C ALA A 133 2.39 5.79 -4.52
N ALA A 134 2.20 6.17 -3.26
CA ALA A 134 0.97 5.87 -2.52
C ALA A 134 -0.27 6.46 -3.20
N LYS A 135 -0.16 7.69 -3.73
CA LYS A 135 -1.24 8.30 -4.51
C LYS A 135 -1.50 7.54 -5.81
N ALA A 136 -0.48 7.16 -6.56
CA ALA A 136 -0.64 6.39 -7.79
C ALA A 136 -1.28 5.01 -7.56
N VAL A 137 -0.97 4.34 -6.44
CA VAL A 137 -1.64 3.09 -6.04
C VAL A 137 -3.10 3.36 -5.69
N SER A 138 -3.38 4.41 -4.91
CA SER A 138 -4.74 4.80 -4.52
C SER A 138 -5.61 5.15 -5.74
N ASP A 139 -5.07 5.92 -6.68
CA ASP A 139 -5.78 6.37 -7.89
C ASP A 139 -6.09 5.20 -8.85
N TYR A 140 -5.49 4.02 -8.64
CA TYR A 140 -5.77 2.81 -9.41
C TYR A 140 -7.04 2.08 -8.91
N VAL A 141 -7.44 2.30 -7.66
CA VAL A 141 -8.64 1.67 -7.10
C VAL A 141 -9.87 2.41 -7.63
N THR A 142 -10.74 1.69 -8.33
CA THR A 142 -11.94 2.30 -8.93
C THR A 142 -12.97 2.64 -7.86
N GLU A 143 -13.86 3.61 -8.15
CA GLU A 143 -14.97 3.93 -7.25
C GLU A 143 -15.87 2.71 -6.98
N GLU A 144 -16.05 1.83 -7.97
CA GLU A 144 -16.80 0.59 -7.82
C GLU A 144 -16.12 -0.38 -6.83
N ALA A 145 -14.80 -0.56 -6.93
CA ALA A 145 -14.02 -1.39 -6.01
C ALA A 145 -14.08 -0.81 -4.59
N MET A 146 -13.90 0.51 -4.45
CA MET A 146 -14.03 1.20 -3.16
C MET A 146 -15.42 1.06 -2.54
N ALA A 147 -16.48 1.10 -3.35
CA ALA A 147 -17.86 0.92 -2.89
C ALA A 147 -18.11 -0.50 -2.34
N LYS A 148 -17.37 -1.50 -2.84
CA LYS A 148 -17.34 -2.89 -2.34
C LYS A 148 -16.41 -3.08 -1.13
N GLY A 149 -15.73 -2.03 -0.68
CA GLY A 149 -14.81 -2.07 0.46
C GLY A 149 -13.37 -2.48 0.11
N GLU A 150 -13.02 -2.57 -1.17
CA GLU A 150 -11.66 -2.87 -1.60
C GLU A 150 -10.77 -1.63 -1.44
N LEU A 151 -9.64 -1.79 -0.72
CA LEU A 151 -8.74 -0.69 -0.36
C LEU A 151 -7.47 -0.59 -1.21
N VAL A 152 -7.11 -1.67 -1.88
CA VAL A 152 -5.88 -1.79 -2.67
C VAL A 152 -6.16 -2.53 -3.97
N PRO A 153 -5.40 -2.27 -5.05
CA PRO A 153 -5.57 -2.98 -6.31
C PRO A 153 -5.39 -4.49 -6.18
N PRO A 154 -5.97 -5.30 -7.07
CA PRO A 154 -5.69 -6.72 -7.11
C PRO A 154 -4.25 -6.99 -7.55
N VAL A 155 -3.63 -8.04 -7.00
CA VAL A 155 -2.24 -8.44 -7.30
C VAL A 155 -2.04 -8.79 -8.78
N THR A 156 -3.10 -9.19 -9.50
CA THR A 156 -3.05 -9.44 -10.94
C THR A 156 -2.72 -8.18 -11.75
N GLU A 157 -2.95 -7.00 -11.20
CA GLU A 157 -2.71 -5.70 -11.84
C GLU A 157 -1.33 -5.11 -11.51
N LEU A 158 -0.47 -5.86 -10.80
CA LEU A 158 0.83 -5.37 -10.33
C LEU A 158 1.69 -4.72 -11.42
N GLN A 159 1.64 -5.28 -12.62
CA GLN A 159 2.37 -4.76 -13.77
C GLN A 159 1.93 -3.33 -14.15
N ASN A 160 0.62 -3.11 -14.19
CA ASN A 160 0.02 -1.84 -14.56
C ASN A 160 0.16 -0.82 -13.42
N VAL A 161 -0.01 -1.26 -12.17
CA VAL A 161 0.21 -0.41 -10.98
C VAL A 161 1.67 0.02 -10.90
N SER A 162 2.62 -0.89 -11.10
CA SER A 162 4.05 -0.57 -11.08
C SER A 162 4.43 0.45 -12.15
N LEU A 163 3.83 0.35 -13.34
CA LEU A 163 4.02 1.33 -14.40
C LEU A 163 3.50 2.72 -13.98
N LYS A 164 2.29 2.79 -13.43
CA LYS A 164 1.70 4.06 -12.94
C LYS A 164 2.54 4.68 -11.82
N VAL A 165 3.00 3.88 -10.87
CA VAL A 165 3.90 4.33 -9.80
C VAL A 165 5.22 4.85 -10.35
N ALA A 166 5.83 4.15 -11.30
CA ALA A 166 7.07 4.60 -11.93
C ALA A 166 6.91 5.96 -12.63
N GLN A 167 5.80 6.14 -13.34
CA GLN A 167 5.47 7.41 -14.01
C GLN A 167 5.31 8.54 -12.98
N ALA A 168 4.51 8.33 -11.93
CA ALA A 168 4.29 9.33 -10.89
C ALA A 168 5.58 9.71 -10.14
N VAL A 169 6.43 8.73 -9.83
CA VAL A 169 7.72 8.94 -9.17
C VAL A 169 8.70 9.69 -10.07
N GLY A 170 8.81 9.28 -11.34
CA GLY A 170 9.69 9.96 -12.29
C GLY A 170 9.24 11.41 -12.57
N GLU A 171 7.93 11.66 -12.69
CA GLU A 171 7.38 13.01 -12.84
C GLU A 171 7.66 13.86 -11.61
N THR A 172 7.56 13.28 -10.40
CA THR A 172 7.94 13.94 -9.15
C THR A 172 9.43 14.29 -9.13
N ALA A 173 10.30 13.42 -9.66
CA ALA A 173 11.73 13.69 -9.77
C ALA A 173 12.05 14.85 -10.74
N ILE A 174 11.35 14.92 -11.88
CA ILE A 174 11.44 16.04 -12.84
C ILE A 174 11.02 17.34 -12.15
N ASN A 175 9.84 17.36 -11.52
CA ASN A 175 9.29 18.55 -10.88
C ASN A 175 10.19 19.06 -9.72
N ALA A 176 10.85 18.16 -9.02
CA ALA A 176 11.79 18.48 -7.96
C ALA A 176 13.21 18.84 -8.45
N ASN A 177 13.46 18.86 -9.77
CA ASN A 177 14.79 19.06 -10.37
C ASN A 177 15.86 18.10 -9.81
N LEU A 178 15.46 16.85 -9.56
CA LEU A 178 16.34 15.80 -9.04
C LEU A 178 16.89 14.89 -10.13
N GLY A 179 16.32 14.96 -11.33
CA GLY A 179 16.70 14.12 -12.47
C GLY A 179 18.05 14.48 -13.09
N ARG A 180 18.66 13.49 -13.73
CA ARG A 180 19.82 13.62 -14.62
C ARG A 180 19.59 12.71 -15.82
N LEU A 181 20.53 12.66 -16.76
CA LEU A 181 20.46 11.71 -17.86
C LEU A 181 20.31 10.28 -17.32
N CYS A 182 19.37 9.52 -17.90
CA CYS A 182 19.20 8.12 -17.59
C CYS A 182 20.46 7.38 -18.04
N ALA A 183 21.14 6.71 -17.11
CA ALA A 183 22.40 6.02 -17.37
C ALA A 183 22.24 4.70 -18.14
N PHE A 184 21.00 4.22 -18.29
CA PHE A 184 20.69 2.89 -18.83
C PHE A 184 19.91 2.94 -20.15
N SER A 185 19.81 4.11 -20.79
CA SER A 185 19.16 4.27 -22.07
C SER A 185 19.81 5.39 -22.87
N ASP A 186 19.95 5.21 -24.18
CA ASP A 186 20.32 6.32 -25.08
C ASP A 186 19.13 7.25 -25.34
N PHE A 187 17.90 6.80 -25.09
CA PHE A 187 16.71 7.62 -25.16
C PHE A 187 16.53 8.40 -23.85
N GLN A 188 16.51 9.73 -23.93
CA GLN A 188 16.49 10.61 -22.76
C GLN A 188 15.16 11.34 -22.62
N HIS A 189 14.65 11.45 -21.38
CA HIS A 189 13.37 12.14 -21.13
C HIS A 189 13.45 13.66 -21.26
N ASN A 190 14.64 14.27 -21.09
CA ASN A 190 14.87 15.72 -21.24
C ASN A 190 13.89 16.60 -20.43
N ASN A 191 13.54 16.16 -19.23
CA ASN A 191 12.53 16.79 -18.34
C ASN A 191 11.12 16.92 -18.96
N ASP A 192 10.82 16.19 -20.03
CA ASP A 192 9.47 16.07 -20.61
C ASP A 192 8.74 14.86 -20.01
N PRO A 193 7.58 15.05 -19.35
CA PRO A 193 6.79 13.95 -18.80
C PRO A 193 6.36 12.90 -19.82
N GLU A 194 6.02 13.26 -21.07
CA GLU A 194 5.61 12.27 -22.07
C GLU A 194 6.78 11.40 -22.51
N ARG A 195 7.95 12.03 -22.72
CA ARG A 195 9.19 11.28 -23.01
C ARG A 195 9.60 10.39 -21.84
N LEU A 196 9.40 10.85 -20.60
CA LEU A 196 9.65 10.02 -19.42
C LEU A 196 8.75 8.77 -19.43
N ARG A 197 7.46 8.91 -19.75
CA ARG A 197 6.53 7.77 -19.81
C ARG A 197 6.95 6.77 -20.88
N GLU A 198 7.35 7.25 -22.05
CA GLU A 198 7.89 6.39 -23.11
C GLU A 198 9.17 5.66 -22.67
N LEU A 199 10.10 6.39 -22.05
CA LEU A 199 11.32 5.81 -21.50
C LEU A 199 11.03 4.70 -20.48
N ILE A 200 10.10 4.95 -19.55
CA ILE A 200 9.70 3.96 -18.54
C ILE A 200 9.14 2.69 -19.19
N VAL A 201 8.31 2.83 -20.23
CA VAL A 201 7.76 1.68 -20.97
C VAL A 201 8.89 0.91 -21.66
N ASN A 202 9.83 1.60 -22.30
CA ASN A 202 10.95 0.98 -23.03
C ASN A 202 11.97 0.30 -22.10
N MET A 203 12.13 0.80 -20.88
CA MET A 203 13.03 0.21 -19.88
C MET A 203 12.44 -1.01 -19.17
N ARG A 204 11.14 -1.28 -19.37
CA ARG A 204 10.46 -2.38 -18.70
C ARG A 204 10.83 -3.71 -19.37
N TRP A 205 11.37 -4.63 -18.56
CA TRP A 205 11.66 -5.99 -19.02
C TRP A 205 10.39 -6.72 -19.48
N GLN A 206 10.49 -7.43 -20.60
CA GLN A 206 9.45 -8.30 -21.14
C GLN A 206 9.91 -9.77 -21.06
N PRO A 207 9.04 -10.70 -20.65
CA PRO A 207 9.33 -12.14 -20.57
C PRO A 207 9.34 -12.80 -21.96
N GLU A 208 10.06 -12.22 -22.91
CA GLU A 208 10.19 -12.73 -24.27
C GLU A 208 11.61 -13.26 -24.51
N TYR A 209 11.71 -14.46 -25.06
CA TYR A 209 13.00 -15.01 -25.44
C TYR A 209 13.55 -14.27 -26.66
N LEU A 210 14.76 -13.73 -26.52
CA LEU A 210 15.49 -13.19 -27.66
C LEU A 210 16.08 -14.34 -28.49
N PRO A 211 16.17 -14.18 -29.83
CA PRO A 211 16.80 -15.17 -30.68
C PRO A 211 18.27 -15.35 -30.26
N LEU A 212 18.69 -16.61 -30.10
CA LEU A 212 20.10 -16.95 -29.89
C LEU A 212 20.84 -16.84 -31.22
N ILE A 213 21.52 -15.72 -31.44
CA ILE A 213 22.40 -15.54 -32.58
C ILE A 213 23.74 -16.18 -32.21
N ARG A 214 24.12 -17.26 -32.90
CA ARG A 214 25.49 -17.78 -32.84
C ARG A 214 26.34 -16.90 -33.74
N ASP A 215 27.41 -16.33 -33.17
CA ASP A 215 28.35 -15.52 -33.93
C ASP A 215 29.12 -16.46 -34.89
N THR A 216 28.65 -16.56 -36.14
CA THR A 216 29.38 -17.21 -37.22
C THR A 216 30.34 -16.18 -37.80
N GLN A 217 31.42 -15.90 -37.07
CA GLN A 217 32.61 -15.32 -37.66
C GLN A 217 33.36 -16.45 -38.39
N GLU A 218 33.22 -16.48 -39.73
CA GLU A 218 34.22 -17.10 -40.63
C GLU A 218 35.30 -16.07 -40.98
#